data_AF-A0A8H7SMZ2-F1
#
_entry.id   AF-A0A8H7SMZ2-F1
#
_cell.length_a   1.000
_cell.length_b   1.000
_cell.length_c   1.000
_cell.angle_alpha   90.00
_cell.angle_beta   90.00
_cell.angle_gamma   90.00
#
_symmetry.space_group_name_H-M   'P 1'
#
loop_
_entity.id
_entity.type
_entity.pdbx_description
1 polymer ?
#
loop_
_entity_poly.entity_id
_entity_poly.type
_entity_poly.pdbx_seq_one_letter_code
_entity_poly.pdbx_strand_id
1 'polypeptide(L)'
;MNVQRLIEGTVKCCTDNNTVIWGGFSVDNATLNRFFSLHYLLPFILAALAAMHLLTLHEHGSSHPDNYIPANPMQTPASIVPEWYLLPFYAILRSIPDKLGGVIAMFGSLLILLAMPLLDTSRVRGSAFRPLMKLAFWLLVVDFLILLWCGGQHVEEPFISLGQAATVFYFSWFLIILPVVGIVENTLMDLAAEEKKQ
;
A
#
# COMPACT_ATOMS: atom_id res chain seq x y z
N MET A 1 16.68 -34.83 47.65
CA MET A 1 15.96 -34.08 46.60
C MET A 1 14.96 -33.20 47.31
N ASN A 2 15.19 -31.88 47.34
CA ASN A 2 14.50 -30.98 48.27
C ASN A 2 13.11 -30.62 47.75
N VAL A 3 12.06 -30.92 48.53
CA VAL A 3 10.63 -30.74 48.15
C VAL A 3 10.34 -29.30 47.70
N GLN A 4 11.07 -28.32 48.24
CA GLN A 4 11.00 -26.91 47.84
C GLN A 4 11.21 -26.66 46.33
N ARG A 5 12.16 -27.37 45.68
CA ARG A 5 12.43 -27.19 44.23
C ARG A 5 11.34 -27.79 43.33
N LEU A 6 10.65 -28.83 43.80
CA LEU A 6 9.53 -29.41 43.07
C LEU A 6 8.34 -28.45 43.06
N ILE A 7 8.07 -27.80 44.21
CA ILE A 7 6.98 -26.83 44.35
C ILE A 7 7.24 -25.58 43.48
N GLU A 8 8.44 -25.01 43.51
CA GLU A 8 8.78 -23.84 42.69
C GLU A 8 8.67 -24.10 41.18
N GLY A 9 9.04 -25.30 40.71
CA GLY A 9 8.89 -25.69 39.30
C GLY A 9 7.43 -25.89 38.87
N THR A 10 6.59 -26.48 39.72
CA THR A 10 5.16 -26.65 39.44
C THR A 10 4.38 -25.35 39.53
N VAL A 11 4.70 -24.45 40.46
CA VAL A 11 4.00 -23.17 40.63
C VAL A 11 4.32 -22.18 39.49
N LYS A 12 5.55 -22.21 38.97
CA LYS A 12 5.95 -21.36 37.84
C LYS A 12 5.24 -21.72 36.54
N CYS A 13 4.88 -23.00 36.34
CA CYS A 13 4.06 -23.46 35.21
C CYS A 13 2.64 -22.86 35.19
N CYS A 14 2.13 -22.43 36.34
CA CYS A 14 0.76 -21.90 36.45
C CYS A 14 0.70 -20.37 36.56
N THR A 15 1.84 -19.71 36.80
CA THR A 15 1.91 -18.25 36.98
C THR A 15 2.70 -17.52 35.89
N ASP A 16 3.42 -18.24 35.03
CA ASP A 16 4.16 -17.64 33.91
C ASP A 16 3.28 -17.61 32.65
N ASN A 17 3.02 -16.41 32.12
CA ASN A 17 2.19 -16.22 30.93
C ASN A 17 2.67 -17.06 29.74
N ASN A 18 3.98 -17.28 29.64
CA ASN A 18 4.58 -18.08 28.58
C ASN A 18 4.20 -19.56 28.68
N THR A 19 4.11 -20.11 29.90
CA THR A 19 3.75 -21.51 30.11
C THR A 19 2.29 -21.81 29.76
N VAL A 20 1.40 -20.82 29.89
CA VAL A 20 -0.01 -20.91 29.43
C VAL A 20 -0.10 -20.95 27.91
N ILE A 21 0.64 -20.07 27.21
CA ILE A 21 0.63 -19.98 25.74
C ILE A 21 1.26 -21.24 25.13
N TRP A 22 2.46 -21.61 25.59
CA TRP A 22 3.18 -22.77 25.07
C TRP A 22 2.55 -24.11 25.47
N GLY A 23 1.82 -24.15 26.59
CA GLY A 23 1.27 -25.40 27.11
C GLY A 23 2.34 -26.32 27.72
N GLY A 24 3.46 -25.74 28.14
CA GLY A 24 4.62 -26.43 28.69
C GLY A 24 5.77 -25.46 28.97
N PHE A 25 6.93 -25.98 29.38
CA PHE A 25 8.12 -25.18 29.71
C PHE A 25 8.89 -24.66 28.49
N SER A 26 8.57 -25.16 27.29
CA SER A 26 9.18 -24.78 26.01
C SER A 26 8.19 -24.95 24.87
N VAL A 27 8.51 -24.38 23.70
CA VAL A 27 7.73 -24.57 22.47
C VAL A 27 7.87 -26.00 22.00
N ASP A 28 6.74 -26.72 21.95
CA ASP A 28 6.68 -28.14 21.60
C ASP A 28 5.35 -28.45 20.88
N ASN A 29 5.06 -29.72 20.64
CA ASN A 29 3.85 -30.21 19.96
C ASN A 29 2.55 -29.66 20.58
N ALA A 30 2.51 -29.43 21.90
CA ALA A 30 1.36 -28.80 22.56
C ALA A 30 1.13 -27.36 22.06
N THR A 31 2.20 -26.60 21.82
CA THR A 31 2.14 -25.24 21.27
C THR A 31 1.70 -25.27 19.80
N LEU A 32 2.27 -26.19 19.01
CA LEU A 32 1.96 -26.32 17.58
C LEU A 32 0.48 -26.64 17.32
N ASN A 33 -0.10 -27.60 18.03
CA ASN A 33 -1.51 -27.98 17.84
C ASN A 33 -2.48 -26.85 18.21
N ARG A 34 -2.13 -26.04 19.23
CA ARG A 34 -2.93 -24.87 19.62
C ARG A 34 -2.83 -23.77 18.57
N PHE A 35 -1.64 -23.46 18.08
CA PHE A 35 -1.46 -22.46 17.02
C PHE A 35 -2.05 -22.90 15.68
N PHE A 36 -1.99 -24.18 15.35
CA PHE A 36 -2.69 -24.73 14.19
C PHE A 36 -4.21 -24.51 14.33
N SER A 37 -4.80 -24.89 15.46
CA SER A 37 -6.23 -24.68 15.73
C SER A 37 -6.61 -23.20 15.65
N LEU A 38 -5.80 -22.29 16.24
CA LEU A 38 -6.04 -20.85 16.17
C LEU A 38 -5.84 -20.28 14.76
N HIS A 39 -4.83 -20.75 14.01
CA HIS A 39 -4.59 -20.32 12.64
C HIS A 39 -5.75 -20.72 11.71
N TYR A 40 -6.42 -21.84 11.97
CA TYR A 40 -7.62 -22.21 11.25
C TYR A 40 -8.85 -21.42 11.71
N LEU A 41 -8.98 -21.13 13.00
CA LEU A 41 -10.15 -20.40 13.53
C LEU A 41 -10.14 -18.91 13.18
N LEU A 42 -8.99 -18.24 13.31
CA LEU A 42 -8.87 -16.78 13.17
C LEU A 42 -9.35 -16.25 11.80
N PRO A 43 -9.05 -16.88 10.65
CA PRO A 43 -9.58 -16.44 9.36
C PRO A 43 -11.11 -16.39 9.33
N PHE A 44 -11.82 -17.33 9.96
CA PHE A 44 -13.28 -17.31 10.00
C PHE A 44 -13.83 -16.20 10.90
N ILE A 45 -13.17 -15.93 12.04
CA ILE A 45 -13.53 -14.79 12.90
C ILE A 45 -13.31 -13.48 12.16
N LEU A 46 -12.17 -13.33 11.47
CA LEU A 46 -11.88 -12.14 10.67
C LEU A 46 -12.87 -11.98 9.50
N ALA A 47 -13.25 -13.07 8.84
CA ALA A 47 -14.28 -13.05 7.80
C ALA A 47 -15.66 -12.62 8.35
N ALA A 48 -16.05 -13.10 9.53
CA ALA A 48 -17.29 -12.69 10.18
C ALA A 48 -17.27 -11.20 10.59
N LEU A 49 -16.15 -10.71 11.11
CA LEU A 49 -15.97 -9.29 11.42
C LEU A 49 -15.97 -8.43 10.15
N ALA A 50 -15.36 -8.89 9.07
CA ALA A 50 -15.40 -8.22 7.78
C ALA A 50 -16.84 -8.17 7.22
N ALA A 51 -17.59 -9.27 7.32
CA ALA A 51 -19.00 -9.30 6.92
C ALA A 51 -19.84 -8.34 7.77
N MET A 52 -19.65 -8.33 9.10
CA MET A 52 -20.30 -7.38 9.99
C MET A 52 -19.98 -5.93 9.61
N HIS A 53 -18.71 -5.64 9.31
CA HIS A 53 -18.28 -4.32 8.84
C HIS A 53 -18.98 -3.93 7.52
N LEU A 54 -19.06 -4.85 6.55
CA LEU A 54 -19.76 -4.62 5.28
C LEU A 54 -21.27 -4.40 5.47
N LEU A 55 -21.91 -5.10 6.42
CA LEU A 55 -23.31 -4.85 6.76
C LEU A 55 -23.51 -3.45 7.34
N THR A 56 -22.63 -3.01 8.25
CA THR A 56 -22.70 -1.65 8.80
C THR A 56 -22.46 -0.58 7.75
N LEU A 57 -21.56 -0.84 6.79
CA LEU A 57 -21.29 0.03 5.64
C LEU A 57 -22.47 0.08 4.67
N HIS A 58 -23.18 -1.04 4.47
CA HIS A 58 -24.37 -1.09 3.63
C HIS A 58 -25.53 -0.25 4.21
N GLU A 59 -25.70 -0.22 5.54
CA GLU A 59 -26.77 0.56 6.18
C GLU A 59 -26.50 2.07 6.16
N HIS A 60 -25.26 2.49 6.44
CA HIS A 60 -24.91 3.91 6.59
C HIS A 60 -24.26 4.54 5.35
N GLY A 61 -23.87 3.72 4.36
CA GLY A 61 -23.13 4.18 3.19
C GLY A 61 -21.69 4.60 3.49
N SER A 62 -20.93 4.94 2.44
CA SER A 62 -19.58 5.48 2.57
C SER A 62 -19.62 6.94 3.06
N SER A 63 -18.50 7.45 3.57
CA SER A 63 -18.40 8.74 4.27
C SER A 63 -18.83 10.03 3.52
N HIS A 64 -19.22 9.96 2.24
CA HIS A 64 -19.64 11.12 1.47
C HIS A 64 -21.07 11.56 1.85
N PRO A 65 -21.34 12.86 2.10
CA PRO A 65 -22.68 13.35 2.47
C PRO A 65 -23.80 12.90 1.52
N ASP A 66 -23.50 12.86 0.21
CA ASP A 66 -24.46 12.43 -0.81
C ASP A 66 -24.87 10.95 -0.69
N ASN A 67 -24.07 10.11 -0.03
CA ASN A 67 -24.40 8.69 0.18
C ASN A 67 -25.47 8.46 1.25
N TYR A 68 -25.80 9.48 2.05
CA TYR A 68 -26.91 9.45 3.00
C TYR A 68 -28.25 9.83 2.36
N ILE A 69 -28.25 10.25 1.09
CA ILE A 69 -29.44 10.58 0.31
C ILE A 69 -29.82 9.34 -0.52
N PRO A 70 -31.11 8.92 -0.55
CA PRO A 70 -31.54 7.80 -1.38
C PRO A 70 -31.20 7.99 -2.87
N ALA A 71 -30.73 6.94 -3.53
CA ALA A 71 -30.32 6.99 -4.93
C ALA A 71 -31.47 7.39 -5.86
N ASN A 72 -31.25 8.42 -6.68
CA ASN A 72 -32.18 8.87 -7.72
C ASN A 72 -31.54 8.72 -9.11
N PRO A 73 -31.97 7.75 -9.94
CA PRO A 73 -31.39 7.52 -11.27
C PRO A 73 -31.55 8.71 -12.24
N MET A 74 -32.49 9.61 -11.99
CA MET A 74 -32.78 10.76 -12.86
C MET A 74 -31.96 12.01 -12.51
N GLN A 75 -31.17 11.98 -11.43
CA GLN A 75 -30.44 13.15 -10.94
C GLN A 75 -29.05 12.76 -10.43
N THR A 76 -28.02 13.31 -11.06
CA THR A 76 -26.64 13.25 -10.56
C THR A 76 -26.34 14.47 -9.70
N PRO A 77 -25.84 14.32 -8.46
CA PRO A 77 -25.38 15.45 -7.65
C PRO A 77 -24.29 16.26 -8.36
N ALA A 78 -24.26 17.57 -8.12
CA ALA A 78 -23.31 18.47 -8.78
C ALA A 78 -21.85 18.28 -8.32
N SER A 79 -21.63 17.78 -7.10
CA SER A 79 -20.30 17.57 -6.50
C SER A 79 -20.03 16.08 -6.32
N ILE A 80 -20.21 15.29 -7.38
CA ILE A 80 -19.95 13.85 -7.34
C ILE A 80 -18.43 13.58 -7.36
N VAL A 81 -17.93 12.97 -6.28
CA VAL A 81 -16.51 12.66 -6.10
C VAL A 81 -16.39 11.22 -5.61
N PRO A 82 -15.48 10.40 -6.17
CA PRO A 82 -15.29 9.02 -5.72
C PRO A 82 -14.59 8.98 -4.35
N GLU A 83 -14.45 7.80 -3.76
CA GLU A 83 -13.75 7.66 -2.48
C GLU A 83 -12.28 8.07 -2.59
N TRP A 84 -11.73 8.55 -1.46
CA TRP A 84 -10.41 9.18 -1.40
C TRP A 84 -9.27 8.32 -1.98
N TYR A 85 -9.34 7.00 -1.83
CA TYR A 85 -8.32 6.07 -2.36
C TYR A 85 -8.41 5.87 -3.88
N LEU A 86 -9.54 6.21 -4.50
CA LEU A 86 -9.73 6.18 -5.95
C LEU A 86 -9.40 7.50 -6.64
N LEU A 87 -9.30 8.60 -5.89
CA LEU A 87 -9.08 9.95 -6.43
C LEU A 87 -7.84 10.07 -7.32
N PRO A 88 -6.67 9.51 -7.00
CA PRO A 88 -5.49 9.64 -7.86
C PRO A 88 -5.72 9.01 -9.24
N PHE A 89 -6.36 7.85 -9.28
CA PHE A 89 -6.69 7.14 -10.52
C PHE A 89 -7.79 7.84 -11.31
N TYR A 90 -8.79 8.38 -10.59
CA TYR A 90 -9.83 9.22 -11.18
C TYR A 90 -9.26 10.50 -11.79
N ALA A 91 -8.29 11.14 -11.13
CA ALA A 91 -7.58 12.32 -11.64
C ALA A 91 -6.84 12.00 -12.96
N ILE A 92 -6.14 10.86 -13.03
CA ILE A 92 -5.48 10.38 -14.25
C ILE A 92 -6.49 10.17 -15.38
N LEU A 93 -7.63 9.53 -15.09
CA LEU A 93 -8.69 9.27 -16.08
C LEU A 93 -9.21 10.57 -16.72
N ARG A 94 -9.55 11.57 -15.90
CA ARG A 94 -10.12 12.84 -16.37
C ARG A 94 -9.11 13.83 -16.94
N SER A 95 -7.82 13.63 -16.70
CA SER A 95 -6.76 14.50 -17.22
C SER A 95 -6.58 14.34 -18.73
N ILE A 96 -6.95 13.19 -19.29
CA ILE A 96 -6.85 12.91 -20.72
C ILE A 96 -8.18 13.29 -21.41
N PRO A 97 -8.18 14.22 -22.37
CA PRO A 97 -9.39 14.67 -23.09
C PRO A 97 -9.84 13.65 -24.17
N ASP A 98 -9.71 12.35 -23.89
CA ASP A 98 -10.19 11.26 -24.73
C ASP A 98 -10.79 10.14 -23.86
N LYS A 99 -11.91 9.57 -24.30
CA LYS A 99 -12.63 8.54 -23.54
C LYS A 99 -11.83 7.26 -23.41
N LEU A 100 -11.20 6.81 -24.50
CA LEU A 100 -10.45 5.55 -24.52
C LEU A 100 -9.10 5.73 -23.81
N GLY A 101 -8.40 6.83 -24.10
CA GLY A 101 -7.11 7.18 -23.51
C GLY A 101 -7.18 7.30 -22.00
N GLY A 102 -8.20 7.96 -21.46
CA GLY A 102 -8.41 8.07 -20.00
C GLY A 102 -8.55 6.71 -19.31
N VAL A 103 -9.34 5.79 -19.89
CA VAL A 103 -9.53 4.43 -19.34
C VAL A 103 -8.23 3.62 -19.42
N ILE A 104 -7.52 3.68 -20.55
CA ILE A 104 -6.24 2.99 -20.72
C ILE A 104 -5.22 3.51 -19.71
N ALA A 105 -5.14 4.82 -19.49
CA ALA A 105 -4.22 5.41 -18.51
C ALA A 105 -4.61 5.03 -17.08
N MET A 106 -5.91 5.01 -16.74
CA MET A 106 -6.36 4.59 -15.41
C MET A 106 -5.91 3.16 -15.09
N PHE A 107 -6.21 2.20 -15.96
CA PHE A 107 -5.76 0.81 -15.75
C PHE A 107 -4.24 0.67 -15.89
N GLY A 108 -3.63 1.42 -16.81
CA GLY A 108 -2.18 1.47 -17.02
C GLY A 108 -1.42 1.90 -15.76
N SER A 109 -1.97 2.84 -15.00
CA SER A 109 -1.36 3.30 -13.74
C SER A 109 -1.31 2.21 -12.65
N LEU A 110 -2.24 1.24 -12.68
CA LEU A 110 -2.19 0.08 -11.80
C LEU A 110 -1.26 -1.00 -12.37
N LEU A 111 -1.36 -1.27 -13.67
CA LEU A 111 -0.58 -2.32 -14.34
C LEU A 111 0.92 -2.01 -14.39
N ILE A 112 1.32 -0.73 -14.41
CA ILE A 112 2.74 -0.35 -14.43
C ILE A 112 3.49 -0.78 -13.16
N LEU A 113 2.78 -0.94 -12.03
CA LEU A 113 3.36 -1.49 -10.80
C LEU A 113 3.81 -2.94 -10.98
N LEU A 114 3.13 -3.72 -11.84
CA LEU A 114 3.54 -5.08 -12.18
C LEU A 114 4.78 -5.10 -13.09
N ALA A 115 5.02 -4.03 -13.85
CA ALA A 115 6.21 -3.88 -14.68
C ALA A 115 7.45 -3.42 -13.88
N MET A 116 7.28 -3.01 -12.62
CA MET A 116 8.37 -2.50 -11.78
C MET A 116 9.58 -3.45 -11.67
N PRO A 117 9.43 -4.78 -11.51
CA PRO A 117 10.56 -5.70 -11.49
C PRO A 117 11.38 -5.73 -12.80
N LEU A 118 10.79 -5.31 -13.91
CA LEU A 118 11.43 -5.26 -15.23
C LEU A 118 12.05 -3.89 -15.54
N LEU A 119 11.47 -2.82 -15.00
CA LEU A 119 11.88 -1.44 -15.25
C LEU A 119 13.03 -0.97 -14.33
N ASP A 120 13.22 -1.60 -13.17
CA ASP A 120 14.35 -1.29 -12.28
C ASP A 120 15.64 -1.95 -12.80
N THR A 121 16.53 -1.13 -13.38
CA THR A 121 17.83 -1.54 -13.95
C THR A 121 18.95 -1.62 -12.91
N SER A 122 18.68 -1.27 -11.65
CA SER A 122 19.71 -1.21 -10.62
C SER A 122 20.20 -2.59 -10.19
N ARG A 123 21.51 -2.70 -9.89
CA ARG A 123 22.10 -3.95 -9.39
C ARG A 123 21.83 -4.18 -7.89
N VAL A 124 21.68 -3.08 -7.14
CA VAL A 124 21.48 -3.10 -5.68
C VAL A 124 20.00 -3.08 -5.37
N ARG A 125 19.53 -4.11 -4.66
CA ARG A 125 18.12 -4.20 -4.25
C ARG A 125 17.77 -3.17 -3.18
N GLY A 126 16.70 -2.42 -3.42
CA GLY A 126 16.09 -1.49 -2.47
C GLY A 126 16.74 -0.11 -2.46
N SER A 127 16.05 0.86 -1.86
CA SER A 127 16.45 2.28 -1.87
C SER A 127 17.35 2.68 -0.70
N ALA A 128 17.64 1.79 0.27
CA ALA A 128 18.39 2.13 1.48
C ALA A 128 19.77 2.74 1.21
N PHE A 129 20.46 2.25 0.18
CA PHE A 129 21.81 2.69 -0.22
C PHE A 129 21.84 3.43 -1.57
N ARG A 130 20.68 3.93 -2.03
CA ARG A 130 20.51 4.59 -3.33
C ARG A 130 19.97 6.03 -3.14
N PRO A 131 20.84 7.03 -2.91
CA PRO A 131 20.41 8.36 -2.51
C PRO A 131 19.57 9.10 -3.57
N LEU A 132 19.89 8.93 -4.86
CA LEU A 132 19.10 9.53 -5.94
C LEU A 132 17.73 8.85 -6.04
N MET A 133 17.69 7.52 -5.88
CA MET A 133 16.43 6.78 -5.86
C MET A 133 15.52 7.17 -4.69
N LYS A 134 16.07 7.47 -3.50
CA LYS A 134 15.29 7.99 -2.37
C LYS A 134 14.62 9.32 -2.70
N LEU A 135 15.37 10.24 -3.31
CA LEU A 135 14.84 11.54 -3.73
C LEU A 135 13.73 11.36 -4.77
N ALA A 136 13.98 10.55 -5.81
CA ALA A 136 12.99 10.27 -6.84
C ALA A 136 11.72 9.63 -6.26
N PHE A 137 11.83 8.71 -5.31
CA PHE A 137 10.68 8.11 -4.63
C PHE A 137 9.84 9.16 -3.89
N TRP A 138 10.46 10.09 -3.16
CA TRP A 138 9.71 11.15 -2.48
C TRP A 138 9.02 12.10 -3.46
N LEU A 139 9.60 12.35 -4.64
CA LEU A 139 8.92 13.11 -5.70
C LEU A 139 7.67 12.37 -6.21
N LEU A 140 7.71 11.03 -6.35
CA LEU A 140 6.53 10.23 -6.69
C LEU A 140 5.45 10.31 -5.60
N VAL A 141 5.84 10.28 -4.33
CA VAL A 141 4.89 10.43 -3.21
C VAL A 141 4.21 11.80 -3.26
N VAL A 142 4.97 12.87 -3.48
CA VAL A 142 4.42 14.22 -3.61
C VAL A 142 3.48 14.33 -4.82
N ASP A 143 3.86 13.78 -5.97
CA ASP A 143 3.01 13.74 -7.16
C ASP A 143 1.70 12.99 -6.92
N PHE A 144 1.76 11.85 -6.23
CA PHE A 144 0.57 11.09 -5.86
C PHE A 144 -0.37 11.87 -4.93
N LEU A 145 0.17 12.67 -4.02
CA LEU A 145 -0.62 13.58 -3.17
C LEU A 145 -1.22 14.74 -3.97
N ILE A 146 -0.53 15.24 -5.00
CA ILE A 146 -1.07 16.23 -5.93
C ILE A 146 -2.24 15.64 -6.72
N LEU A 147 -2.11 14.44 -7.26
CA LEU A 147 -3.19 13.72 -7.96
C LEU A 147 -4.38 13.45 -7.03
N LEU A 148 -4.11 13.04 -5.78
CA LEU A 148 -5.14 12.86 -4.74
C LEU A 148 -5.94 14.14 -4.52
N TRP A 149 -5.25 15.28 -4.39
CA TRP A 149 -5.89 16.57 -4.19
C TRP A 149 -6.68 17.02 -5.43
N CYS A 150 -6.08 16.97 -6.62
CA CYS A 150 -6.72 17.35 -7.89
C CYS A 150 -7.97 16.51 -8.19
N GLY A 151 -7.96 15.21 -7.85
CA GLY A 151 -9.10 14.32 -8.05
C GLY A 151 -10.35 14.73 -7.27
N GLY A 152 -10.17 15.40 -6.13
CA GLY A 152 -11.26 15.93 -5.30
C GLY A 152 -11.74 17.32 -5.68
N GLN A 153 -11.13 17.98 -6.68
CA GLN A 153 -11.52 19.33 -7.12
C GLN A 153 -12.41 19.27 -8.37
N HIS A 154 -13.19 20.33 -8.58
CA HIS A 154 -14.01 20.51 -9.79
C HIS A 154 -13.15 20.61 -11.05
N VAL A 155 -13.76 20.42 -12.23
CA VAL A 155 -13.07 20.45 -13.54
C VAL A 155 -12.91 21.90 -13.98
N GLU A 156 -12.01 22.61 -13.30
CA GLU A 156 -11.72 24.01 -13.54
C GLU A 156 -10.20 24.25 -13.59
N GLU A 157 -9.77 25.30 -14.29
CA GLU A 157 -8.37 25.76 -14.21
C GLU A 157 -8.11 26.32 -12.80
N PRO A 158 -6.96 26.02 -12.17
CA PRO A 158 -5.75 25.39 -12.72
C PRO A 158 -5.65 23.86 -12.56
N PHE A 159 -6.70 23.19 -12.06
CA PHE A 159 -6.64 21.77 -11.69
C PHE A 159 -6.57 20.82 -12.89
N ILE A 160 -7.11 21.23 -14.04
CA ILE A 160 -7.04 20.46 -15.29
C ILE A 160 -5.59 20.36 -15.76
N SER A 161 -4.93 21.50 -15.94
CA SER A 161 -3.54 21.59 -16.39
C SER A 161 -2.58 20.95 -15.39
N LEU A 162 -2.81 21.14 -14.08
CA LEU A 162 -2.03 20.47 -13.03
C LEU A 162 -2.21 18.94 -13.05
N GLY A 163 -3.44 18.44 -13.20
CA GLY A 163 -3.72 17.01 -13.31
C GLY A 163 -3.04 16.35 -14.51
N GLN A 164 -3.01 17.06 -15.65
CA GLN A 164 -2.28 16.62 -16.85
C GLN A 164 -0.77 16.54 -16.61
N ALA A 165 -0.19 17.58 -16.02
CA ALA A 165 1.24 17.60 -15.70
C ALA A 165 1.62 16.47 -14.72
N ALA A 166 0.82 16.28 -13.67
CA ALA A 166 1.03 15.21 -12.69
C ALA A 166 0.87 13.82 -13.32
N THR A 167 -0.13 13.62 -14.17
CA THR A 167 -0.32 12.35 -14.91
C THR A 167 0.88 12.02 -15.79
N VAL A 168 1.42 13.01 -16.52
CA VAL A 168 2.62 12.84 -17.33
C VAL A 168 3.83 12.52 -16.46
N PHE A 169 3.99 13.21 -15.32
CA PHE A 169 5.07 12.94 -14.39
C PHE A 169 4.98 11.54 -13.80
N TYR A 170 3.80 11.08 -13.38
CA TYR A 170 3.55 9.74 -12.85
C TYR A 170 4.06 8.66 -13.81
N PHE A 171 3.64 8.67 -15.07
CA PHE A 171 4.10 7.67 -16.05
C PHE A 171 5.58 7.82 -16.41
N SER A 172 6.06 9.06 -16.52
CA SER A 172 7.48 9.34 -16.79
C SER A 172 8.38 8.85 -15.65
N TRP A 173 7.89 8.85 -14.42
CA TRP A 173 8.63 8.35 -13.27
C TRP A 173 9.00 6.87 -13.44
N PHE A 174 8.02 6.03 -13.82
CA PHE A 174 8.24 4.60 -14.01
C PHE A 174 9.01 4.28 -15.30
N LEU A 175 8.68 4.95 -16.41
CA LEU A 175 9.22 4.59 -17.73
C LEU A 175 10.59 5.22 -18.01
N ILE A 176 10.89 6.37 -17.40
CA ILE A 176 12.09 7.16 -17.71
C ILE A 176 12.96 7.32 -16.47
N ILE A 177 12.43 7.91 -15.39
CA ILE A 177 13.25 8.25 -14.21
C ILE A 177 13.81 7.00 -13.56
N LEU A 178 12.98 5.98 -13.36
CA LEU A 178 13.38 4.72 -12.74
C LEU A 178 14.57 4.03 -13.45
N PRO A 179 14.52 3.72 -14.77
CA PRO A 179 15.65 3.09 -15.45
C PRO A 179 16.88 4.02 -15.56
N VAL A 180 16.68 5.33 -15.73
CA VAL A 180 17.78 6.30 -15.84
C VAL A 180 18.54 6.42 -14.50
N VAL A 181 17.82 6.58 -13.39
CA VAL A 181 18.43 6.65 -12.05
C VAL A 181 19.15 5.33 -11.73
N GLY A 182 18.58 4.18 -12.11
CA GLY A 182 19.24 2.88 -11.96
C GLY A 182 20.58 2.80 -12.68
N ILE A 183 20.65 3.24 -13.94
CA ILE A 183 21.89 3.27 -14.73
C ILE A 183 22.90 4.25 -14.11
N VAL A 184 22.48 5.47 -13.77
CA VAL A 184 23.36 6.50 -13.20
C VAL A 184 23.98 6.05 -11.89
N GLU A 185 23.19 5.51 -10.96
CA GLU A 185 23.70 5.04 -9.67
C GLU A 185 24.63 3.84 -9.84
N ASN A 186 24.33 2.92 -10.77
CA ASN A 186 25.24 1.81 -11.09
C ASN A 186 26.60 2.33 -11.59
N THR A 187 26.61 3.27 -12.54
CA THR A 187 27.84 3.87 -13.06
C THR A 187 28.64 4.59 -11.97
N LEU A 188 27.98 5.35 -11.09
CA LEU A 188 28.64 6.02 -9.97
C LEU A 188 29.28 5.03 -8.99
N MET A 189 28.64 3.89 -8.74
CA MET A 189 29.20 2.84 -7.89
C MET A 189 30.44 2.19 -8.52
N ASP A 190 30.43 1.95 -9.84
CA ASP A 190 31.57 1.36 -10.54
C ASP A 190 32.78 2.30 -10.54
N LEU A 191 32.57 3.59 -10.83
CA LEU A 191 33.65 4.61 -10.78
C LEU A 191 34.28 4.73 -9.38
N ALA A 192 33.45 4.74 -8.34
CA ALA A 192 33.95 4.80 -6.96
C ALA A 192 34.73 3.54 -6.55
N ALA A 193 34.42 2.39 -7.16
CA ALA A 193 35.16 1.14 -6.93
C ALA A 193 36.52 1.14 -7.64
N GLU A 194 36.60 1.72 -8.85
CA GLU A 194 37.86 1.86 -9.60
C GLU A 194 38.85 2.80 -8.91
N GLU A 195 38.37 3.94 -8.38
CA GLU A 195 39.21 4.92 -7.65
C GLU A 195 39.90 4.28 -6.43
N LYS A 196 39.20 3.43 -5.67
CA LYS A 196 39.77 2.74 -4.50
C LYS A 196 40.83 1.69 -4.84
N LYS A 197 40.91 1.27 -6.10
CA LYS A 197 41.87 0.25 -6.55
C LYS A 197 43.22 0.86 -6.97
N GLN A 198 43.24 2.16 -7.25
CA GLN A 198 44.45 2.94 -7.54
C GLN A 198 45.15 3.38 -6.25
#